data_AF-A0A447MU81-F1
#
_entry.id   AF-A0A447MU81-F1
#
_cell.length_a   1.000
_cell.length_b   1.000
_cell.length_c   1.000
_cell.angle_alpha   90.00
_cell.angle_beta   90.00
_cell.angle_gamma   90.00
#
_symmetry.space_group_name_H-M   'P 1'
#
loop_
_entity.id
_entity.type
_entity.pdbx_description
1 polymer ?
#
loop_
_entity_poly.entity_id
_entity_poly.type
_entity_poly.pdbx_seq_one_letter_code
_entity_poly.pdbx_strand_id
1 'polypeptide(L)' 'MALLNIFDIAGSALAAQSKRLNVAASNLANADSVTGPDGQPYRANRWFFRWTPRRVKPLAG' A
#
# COMPACT_ATOMS: atom_id res chain seq x y z
N MET A 1 -9.75 21.51 13.37
CA MET A 1 -9.87 20.99 11.99
C MET A 1 -8.52 20.66 11.33
N ALA A 2 -7.47 21.49 11.43
CA ALA A 2 -6.18 21.21 10.77
C ALA A 2 -5.39 20.02 11.34
N LEU A 3 -5.34 19.88 12.67
CA LEU A 3 -4.56 18.82 13.33
C LEU A 3 -5.08 17.41 13.01
N LEU A 4 -6.40 17.21 13.02
CA LEU A 4 -7.01 15.92 12.65
C LEU A 4 -6.70 15.54 11.19
N ASN A 5 -6.71 16.51 10.27
CA ASN A 5 -6.33 16.27 8.87
C ASN A 5 -4.87 15.80 8.72
N ILE A 6 -3.95 16.30 9.55
CA ILE A 6 -2.54 15.88 9.53
C ILE A 6 -2.43 14.41 9.95
N PHE A 7 -3.12 14.02 11.01
CA PHE A 7 -3.13 12.63 11.48
C PHE A 7 -3.75 11.67 10.47
N ASP A 8 -4.83 12.04 9.79
CA ASP A 8 -5.43 11.23 8.73
C ASP A 8 -4.44 11.00 7.57
N ILE A 9 -3.74 12.05 7.14
CA ILE A 9 -2.74 11.97 6.07
C ILE A 9 -1.58 11.08 6.51
N ALA A 10 -0.99 11.35 7.67
CA ALA A 10 0.14 10.59 8.20
C ALA A 10 -0.21 9.11 8.43
N GLY A 11 -1.40 8.84 8.97
CA GLY A 11 -1.90 7.49 9.18
C GLY A 11 -2.10 6.73 7.86
N SER A 12 -2.69 7.37 6.86
CA SER A 12 -2.86 6.76 5.53
C SER A 12 -1.52 6.48 4.83
N ALA A 13 -0.54 7.38 4.97
CA ALA A 13 0.80 7.20 4.44
C ALA A 13 1.54 6.05 5.13
N LEU A 14 1.47 5.96 6.46
CA LEU A 14 2.09 4.89 7.23
C LEU A 14 1.48 3.52 6.89
N ALA A 15 0.15 3.45 6.72
CA ALA A 15 -0.52 2.22 6.32
C ALA A 15 -0.07 1.76 4.91
N ALA A 16 0.03 2.68 3.95
CA ALA A 16 0.55 2.39 2.62
C ALA A 16 2.02 1.92 2.68
N GLN A 17 2.83 2.58 3.50
CA GLN A 17 4.24 2.21 3.67
C GLN A 17 4.41 0.84 4.32
N SER A 18 3.62 0.49 5.33
CA SER A 18 3.59 -0.85 5.93
C SER A 18 3.27 -1.94 4.89
N LYS A 19 2.30 -1.70 4.02
CA LYS A 19 1.99 -2.62 2.91
C LYS A 19 3.17 -2.79 1.95
N ARG A 20 3.89 -1.71 1.62
CA ARG A 20 5.08 -1.78 0.77
C ARG A 20 6.20 -2.59 1.41
N LEU A 21 6.41 -2.44 2.72
CA LEU A 21 7.41 -3.22 3.48
C LEU A 21 7.06 -4.71 3.51
N ASN A 22 5.80 -5.06 3.75
CA ASN A 22 5.37 -6.47 3.74
C ASN A 22 5.62 -7.15 2.39
N VAL A 23 5.46 -6.40 1.30
CA VAL A 23 5.71 -6.90 -0.07
C VAL A 23 7.19 -7.08 -0.33
N ALA A 24 8.01 -6.10 0.08
CA ALA A 24 9.46 -6.22 -0.01
C ALA A 24 9.97 -7.42 0.79
N ALA A 25 9.46 -7.62 2.02
CA ALA A 25 9.80 -8.75 2.87
C ALA A 25 9.34 -10.10 2.25
N SER A 26 8.12 -10.16 1.71
CA SER A 26 7.61 -11.35 1.03
C SER A 26 8.44 -11.68 -0.21
N ASN A 27 8.80 -10.68 -1.02
CA ASN A 27 9.65 -10.86 -2.18
C ASN A 27 11.04 -11.36 -1.79
N LEU A 28 11.63 -10.82 -0.71
CA LEU A 28 12.94 -11.26 -0.22
C LEU A 28 12.88 -12.68 0.34
N ALA A 29 11.85 -13.01 1.13
CA ALA A 29 11.68 -14.33 1.72
C ALA A 29 11.48 -15.44 0.68
N ASN A 30 11.00 -15.10 -0.51
CA ASN A 30 10.78 -16.05 -1.60
C ASN A 30 11.74 -15.84 -2.78
N ALA A 31 12.77 -14.98 -2.65
CA ALA A 31 13.68 -14.63 -3.75
C ALA A 31 14.45 -15.84 -4.28
N ASP A 32 14.82 -16.76 -3.39
CA ASP A 32 15.54 -17.99 -3.71
C ASP A 32 14.62 -19.23 -3.80
N SER A 33 13.29 -19.03 -3.72
CA SER A 33 12.34 -20.13 -3.75
C SER A 33 12.15 -20.64 -5.18
N VAL A 34 12.62 -21.86 -5.44
CA VAL A 34 12.48 -22.55 -6.74
C VAL A 34 11.01 -22.88 -7.04
N THR A 35 10.17 -22.96 -6.00
CA THR A 35 8.73 -23.24 -6.05
C THR A 35 7.97 -22.41 -5.01
N GLY A 36 6.93 -21.69 -5.43
CA GLY A 36 5.91 -21.09 -4.57
C GLY A 36 5.01 -22.15 -3.92
N PRO A 37 4.09 -21.76 -3.03
CA PRO A 37 3.20 -22.69 -2.31
C PRO A 37 2.29 -23.55 -3.22
N ASP A 38 2.17 -23.16 -4.48
CA ASP A 38 1.46 -23.77 -5.60
C ASP A 38 2.35 -24.62 -6.53
N GLY A 39 3.64 -24.78 -6.19
CA GLY A 39 4.60 -25.61 -6.93
C GLY A 39 5.22 -24.95 -8.17
N GLN A 40 4.85 -23.69 -8.48
CA GLN A 40 5.34 -22.92 -9.63
C GLN A 40 6.45 -21.94 -9.24
N PRO A 41 7.34 -21.50 -10.15
CA PRO A 41 8.39 -20.54 -9.81
C PRO A 41 7.85 -19.25 -9.20
N TYR A 42 8.48 -18.75 -8.13
CA TYR A 42 8.04 -17.53 -7.46
C TYR A 42 8.09 -16.31 -8.39
N ARG A 43 7.01 -15.51 -8.41
CA ARG A 43 6.95 -14.24 -9.14
C ARG A 43 6.82 -13.09 -8.15
N ALA A 44 7.77 -12.15 -8.21
CA ALA A 44 7.79 -11.00 -7.30
C ALA A 44 6.51 -10.15 -7.42
N ASN A 45 5.90 -9.86 -6.27
CA ASN A 45 4.69 -9.05 -6.18
C ASN A 45 5.05 -7.55 -6.19
N ARG A 46 4.18 -6.74 -6.82
CA ARG A 46 4.28 -5.27 -6.82
C ARG A 46 2.92 -4.66 -6.51
N TRP A 47 2.92 -3.64 -5.65
CA TRP A 47 1.71 -2.93 -5.25
C TRP A 47 1.77 -1.48 -5.69
N PHE A 48 0.66 -1.01 -6.24
CA PHE A 48 0.47 0.36 -6.68
C PHE A 48 -0.57 1.04 -5.79
N PHE A 49 -0.19 2.17 -5.19
CA PHE A 49 -1.09 2.98 -4.38
C PHE A 49 -1.73 4.08 -5.24
N ARG A 50 -2.98 4.39 -4.97
CA ARG A 50 -3.74 5.49 -5.59
C ARG A 50 -4.27 6.39 -4.48
N TRP A 51 -4.16 7.70 -4.64
CA TRP A 51 -4.86 8.62 -3.74
C TRP A 51 -6.34 8.68 -4.11
N THR A 52 -7.21 8.82 -3.11
CA THR A 52 -8.64 9.08 -3.32
C THR A 52 -8.92 10.55 -2.98
N PRO A 53 -9.38 11.37 -3.93
CA PRO A 53 -9.72 12.76 -3.62
C PRO A 53 -10.91 12.79 -2.65
N ARG A 54 -10.81 13.59 -1.59
CA ARG A 54 -11.96 13.86 -0.71
C ARG A 54 -13.00 14.63 -1.53
N ARG A 55 -14.22 14.08 -1.66
CA ARG A 55 -15.33 14.79 -2.31
C ARG A 55 -15.61 16.09 -1.55
N VAL A 56 -15.28 17.21 -2.16
CA VAL A 56 -15.77 18.54 -1.73
C VAL A 56 -17.11 18.72 -2.42
N LYS A 57 -18.20 18.81 -1.66
CA LYS A 57 -19.53 19.10 -2.21
C LYS A 57 -19.47 20.50 -2.86
N PRO A 58 -19.87 20.69 -4.13
CA PRO A 58 -19.86 22.03 -4.72
C PRO A 58 -20.86 22.91 -3.97
N LEU A 59 -20.44 24.14 -3.65
CA LEU A 59 -21.35 25.16 -3.15
C LEU A 59 -22.33 25.47 -4.28
N ALA A 60 -23.60 25.15 -4.07
CA ALA A 60 -24.66 25.50 -5.00
C ALA A 60 -24.69 27.02 -5.16
N GLY A 61 -24.68 27.48 -6.41
CA GLY A 61 -24.90 28.89 -6.77
C GLY A 61 -26.35 29.30 -6.64
#